data_AF-A0A7C1FAY3-F1
#
_entry.id   AF-A0A7C1FAY3-F1
#
_cell.length_a   1.000
_cell.length_b   1.000
_cell.length_c   1.000
_cell.angle_alpha   90.00
_cell.angle_beta   90.00
_cell.angle_gamma   90.00
#
_symmetry.space_group_name_H-M   'P 1'
#
loop_
_entity.id
_entity.type
_entity.pdbx_description
1 polymer ?
#
loop_
_entity_poly.entity_id
_entity_poly.type
_entity_poly.pdbx_seq_one_letter_code
_entity_poly.pdbx_strand_id
1 'polypeptide(L)'
;MLGSLCPEGNAATGAQSMSPPDLLVESIRITQVMDCLADPERIRAVAVPSTDIGPALPYLASLLPQAGYNHEAGILTLVHHGRLLTVYRQLVTLAKALDEQDAEDVLEWLRQKINLAYAERDRIAPCFGRRRSPRLLDIYQLLPRDNCRRCGQQTCMALAARLAFGEAGLEDCPRLSEPTFAENRARLAEWLGL
;
A
#
# COMPACT_ATOMS: atom_id res chain seq x y z
N MET A 1 12.40 -47.01 22.39
CA MET A 1 12.17 -46.38 21.08
C MET A 1 10.66 -46.38 20.87
N LEU A 2 9.95 -45.38 21.40
CA LEU A 2 9.56 -44.11 20.73
C LEU A 2 8.72 -44.36 19.47
N GLY A 3 7.43 -44.05 19.58
CA GLY A 3 6.49 -44.03 18.46
C GLY A 3 5.02 -44.09 18.91
N SER A 4 4.62 -43.28 19.89
CA SER A 4 3.20 -43.13 20.25
C SER A 4 2.49 -42.31 19.18
N LEU A 5 1.54 -42.97 18.52
CA LEU A 5 0.61 -42.43 17.53
C LEU A 5 -0.26 -41.33 18.16
N CYS A 6 -0.38 -40.19 17.48
CA CYS A 6 -1.36 -39.15 17.81
C CYS A 6 -2.79 -39.67 17.49
N PRO A 7 -3.79 -39.46 18.35
CA PRO A 7 -5.16 -39.86 18.06
C PRO A 7 -5.88 -38.87 17.14
N GLU A 8 -6.68 -39.42 16.23
CA GLU A 8 -7.61 -38.71 15.35
C GLU A 8 -8.78 -38.14 16.17
N GLY A 9 -8.92 -36.80 16.14
CA GLY A 9 -9.95 -36.06 16.85
C GLY A 9 -11.15 -35.75 15.94
N ASN A 10 -12.31 -36.23 16.39
CA ASN A 10 -13.63 -36.21 15.77
C ASN A 10 -14.15 -34.82 15.37
N ALA A 11 -14.81 -34.76 14.21
CA ALA A 11 -15.51 -33.59 13.70
C ALA A 11 -16.79 -33.32 14.51
N ALA A 12 -16.76 -32.27 15.34
CA ALA A 12 -17.95 -31.71 15.97
C ALA A 12 -18.47 -30.54 15.14
N THR A 13 -19.61 -30.76 14.48
CA THR A 13 -20.44 -29.74 13.84
C THR A 13 -21.01 -28.82 14.91
N GLY A 14 -20.38 -27.66 15.09
CA GLY A 14 -20.91 -26.56 15.90
C GLY A 14 -21.01 -25.33 15.01
N ALA A 15 -22.23 -24.87 14.73
CA ALA A 15 -22.48 -23.56 14.16
C ALA A 15 -21.97 -22.51 15.17
N GLN A 16 -20.73 -22.06 14.99
CA GLN A 16 -20.15 -20.99 15.78
C GLN A 16 -20.57 -19.67 15.14
N SER A 17 -21.47 -18.98 15.87
CA SER A 17 -21.79 -17.58 15.72
C SER A 17 -20.51 -16.75 15.49
N MET A 18 -20.30 -16.26 14.27
CA MET A 18 -19.23 -15.32 13.97
C MET A 18 -19.54 -14.00 14.68
N SER A 19 -18.87 -13.76 15.80
CA SER A 19 -18.73 -12.43 16.40
C SER A 19 -18.25 -11.45 15.31
N PRO A 20 -18.65 -10.16 15.36
CA PRO A 20 -18.14 -9.19 14.39
C PRO A 20 -16.61 -9.20 14.45
N PRO A 21 -15.92 -9.06 13.29
CA PRO A 21 -14.46 -9.09 13.26
C PRO A 21 -13.90 -8.08 14.26
N ASP A 22 -12.75 -8.38 14.86
CA ASP A 22 -11.93 -7.47 15.68
C ASP A 22 -11.65 -6.18 14.87
N LEU A 23 -12.61 -5.25 14.89
CA LEU A 23 -12.59 -4.05 14.08
C LEU A 23 -11.90 -2.97 14.90
N LEU A 24 -10.67 -2.64 14.54
CA LEU A 24 -9.91 -1.60 15.24
C LEU A 24 -10.49 -0.22 14.94
N VAL A 25 -10.76 0.07 13.66
CA VAL A 25 -11.13 1.40 13.17
C VAL A 25 -12.51 1.38 12.53
N GLU A 26 -13.46 2.06 13.16
CA GLU A 26 -14.83 2.21 12.65
C GLU A 26 -14.89 3.16 11.45
N SER A 27 -14.19 4.28 11.54
CA SER A 27 -14.13 5.31 10.49
C SER A 27 -12.79 6.04 10.47
N ILE A 28 -12.48 6.65 9.32
CA ILE A 28 -11.42 7.64 9.15
C ILE A 28 -12.07 8.87 8.52
N ARG A 29 -12.19 9.97 9.28
CA ARG A 29 -13.00 11.13 8.89
C ARG A 29 -12.11 12.26 8.42
N ILE A 30 -12.40 12.84 7.26
CA ILE A 30 -11.74 14.05 6.77
C ILE A 30 -12.09 15.21 7.71
N THR A 31 -11.09 15.90 8.23
CA THR A 31 -11.24 17.08 9.10
C THR A 31 -10.81 18.36 8.40
N GLN A 32 -10.04 18.26 7.32
CA GLN A 32 -9.58 19.41 6.56
C GLN A 32 -9.33 19.04 5.10
N VAL A 33 -9.80 19.88 4.19
CA VAL A 33 -9.48 19.84 2.76
C VAL A 33 -8.81 21.15 2.38
N MET A 34 -7.77 21.08 1.56
CA MET A 34 -7.00 22.22 1.09
C MET A 34 -6.52 21.96 -0.34
N ASP A 35 -6.10 23.01 -1.05
CA ASP A 35 -5.49 22.86 -2.36
C ASP A 35 -4.14 22.15 -2.29
N CYS A 36 -3.84 21.32 -3.29
CA CYS A 36 -2.52 20.74 -3.45
C CYS A 36 -1.52 21.84 -3.87
N LEU A 37 -0.38 21.92 -3.19
CA LEU A 37 0.64 22.95 -3.49
C LEU A 37 1.33 22.74 -4.84
N ALA A 38 1.35 21.50 -5.34
CA ALA A 38 2.10 21.12 -6.53
C ALA A 38 1.21 20.94 -7.77
N ASP A 39 -0.11 20.88 -7.58
CA ASP A 39 -1.07 20.60 -8.66
C ASP A 39 -2.39 21.32 -8.33
N PRO A 40 -2.73 22.42 -9.04
CA PRO A 40 -3.90 23.23 -8.72
C PRO A 40 -5.23 22.50 -8.99
N GLU A 41 -5.22 21.38 -9.73
CA GLU A 41 -6.42 20.58 -10.02
C GLU A 41 -6.67 19.50 -8.97
N ARG A 42 -5.80 19.40 -7.94
CA ARG A 42 -5.87 18.38 -6.92
C ARG A 42 -5.98 18.97 -5.54
N ILE A 43 -6.47 18.15 -4.61
CA ILE A 43 -6.59 18.50 -3.20
C ILE A 43 -5.58 17.73 -2.34
N ARG A 44 -5.38 18.25 -1.14
CA ARG A 44 -4.83 17.56 0.01
C ARG A 44 -5.89 17.48 1.09
N ALA A 45 -5.96 16.36 1.78
CA ALA A 45 -6.88 16.14 2.90
C ALA A 45 -6.12 15.71 4.16
N VAL A 46 -6.65 16.10 5.30
CA VAL A 46 -6.25 15.61 6.62
C VAL A 46 -7.44 14.86 7.18
N ALA A 47 -7.20 13.65 7.66
CA ALA A 47 -8.24 12.78 8.19
C ALA A 47 -7.81 12.14 9.52
N VAL A 48 -8.78 11.89 10.38
CA VAL A 48 -8.57 11.36 11.73
C VAL A 48 -9.27 10.01 11.87
N PRO A 49 -8.53 8.93 12.15
CA PRO A 49 -9.11 7.65 12.51
C PRO A 49 -9.90 7.75 13.81
N SER A 50 -10.95 6.94 13.93
CA SER A 50 -11.79 6.81 15.14
C SER A 50 -11.03 6.33 16.40
N THR A 51 -9.85 5.73 16.24
CA THR A 51 -9.00 5.26 17.35
C THR A 51 -7.50 5.40 17.02
N ASP A 52 -6.62 5.12 17.99
CA ASP A 52 -5.18 4.98 17.74
C ASP A 52 -4.90 3.70 16.94
N ILE A 53 -4.39 3.87 15.71
CA ILE A 53 -4.09 2.77 14.79
C ILE A 53 -2.66 2.22 14.92
N GLY A 54 -1.86 2.76 15.84
CA GLY A 54 -0.48 2.36 16.12
C GLY A 54 -0.27 0.85 16.24
N PRO A 55 -1.12 0.09 16.96
CA PRO A 55 -1.00 -1.36 17.06
C PRO A 55 -1.10 -2.10 15.72
N ALA A 56 -1.80 -1.54 14.73
CA ALA A 56 -1.95 -2.15 13.41
C ALA A 56 -0.82 -1.79 12.44
N LEU A 57 -0.09 -0.69 12.66
CA LEU A 57 0.91 -0.18 11.69
C LEU A 57 2.01 -1.19 11.30
N PRO A 58 2.61 -1.97 12.22
CA PRO A 58 3.63 -2.96 11.86
C PRO A 58 3.11 -4.07 10.93
N TYR A 59 1.84 -4.46 11.11
CA TYR A 59 1.18 -5.49 10.31
C TYR A 59 0.67 -4.94 8.98
N LEU A 60 0.18 -3.69 8.99
CA LEU A 60 -0.19 -2.97 7.78
C LEU A 60 1.02 -2.82 6.86
N ALA A 61 2.20 -2.52 7.41
CA ALA A 61 3.44 -2.50 6.66
C ALA A 61 3.75 -3.89 6.05
N SER A 62 3.50 -4.99 6.74
CA SER A 62 3.68 -6.33 6.17
C SER A 62 2.71 -6.64 5.03
N LEU A 63 1.45 -6.19 5.14
CA LEU A 63 0.45 -6.35 4.08
C LEU A 63 0.70 -5.45 2.85
N LEU A 64 1.41 -4.34 3.02
CA LEU A 64 1.68 -3.35 1.98
C LEU A 64 3.20 -3.25 1.73
N PRO A 65 3.81 -4.23 1.03
CA PRO A 65 5.27 -4.26 0.83
C PRO A 65 5.82 -3.03 0.09
N GLN A 66 5.01 -2.37 -0.73
CA GLN A 66 5.34 -1.12 -1.43
C GLN A 66 5.47 0.09 -0.49
N ALA A 67 4.88 0.02 0.71
CA ALA A 67 4.89 1.13 1.64
C ALA A 67 6.26 1.29 2.31
N GLY A 68 6.71 2.54 2.43
CA GLY A 68 7.75 2.91 3.36
C GLY A 68 7.19 2.88 4.78
N TYR A 69 7.95 2.34 5.73
CA TYR A 69 7.55 2.27 7.13
C TYR A 69 8.73 2.61 8.05
N ASN A 70 8.48 3.42 9.06
CA ASN A 70 9.40 3.66 10.15
C ASN A 70 8.67 3.38 11.47
N HIS A 71 8.99 2.24 12.09
CA HIS A 71 8.34 1.81 13.32
C HIS A 71 8.57 2.78 14.48
N GLU A 72 9.81 3.23 14.69
CA GLU A 72 10.16 4.16 15.78
C GLU A 72 9.40 5.49 15.65
N ALA A 73 9.24 5.99 14.42
CA ALA A 73 8.47 7.21 14.18
C ALA A 73 6.94 6.98 14.16
N GLY A 74 6.49 5.73 14.01
CA GLY A 74 5.07 5.40 13.83
C GLY A 74 4.48 5.95 12.53
N ILE A 75 5.27 5.96 11.44
CA ILE A 75 4.89 6.56 10.15
C ILE A 75 4.95 5.49 9.05
N LEU A 76 3.84 5.37 8.30
CA LEU A 76 3.77 4.60 7.06
C LEU A 76 3.45 5.54 5.90
N THR A 77 4.17 5.44 4.80
CA THR A 77 3.97 6.26 3.60
C THR A 77 3.87 5.38 2.36
N LEU A 78 2.89 5.65 1.51
CA LEU A 78 2.69 4.93 0.26
C LEU A 78 2.04 5.79 -0.81
N VAL A 79 2.19 5.38 -2.06
CA VAL A 79 1.39 5.88 -3.17
C VAL A 79 0.37 4.80 -3.53
N HIS A 80 -0.92 5.15 -3.54
CA HIS A 80 -2.00 4.27 -3.94
C HIS A 80 -2.77 4.91 -5.09
N HIS A 81 -2.73 4.30 -6.28
CA HIS A 81 -3.29 4.86 -7.52
C HIS A 81 -2.92 6.33 -7.75
N GLY A 82 -1.69 6.73 -7.42
CA GLY A 82 -1.20 8.10 -7.58
C GLY A 82 -1.61 9.10 -6.49
N ARG A 83 -2.28 8.63 -5.43
CA ARG A 83 -2.59 9.40 -4.22
C ARG A 83 -1.54 9.09 -3.17
N LEU A 84 -0.94 10.14 -2.61
CA LEU A 84 0.11 10.00 -1.61
C LEU A 84 -0.51 9.97 -0.22
N LEU A 85 -0.41 8.84 0.45
CA LEU A 85 -0.86 8.62 1.82
C LEU A 85 0.33 8.70 2.78
N THR A 86 0.20 9.48 3.84
CA THR A 86 1.05 9.36 5.04
C THR A 86 0.17 9.06 6.24
N VAL A 87 0.41 7.91 6.84
CA VAL A 87 -0.39 7.33 7.91
C VAL A 87 0.42 7.40 9.20
N TYR A 88 -0.08 8.19 10.14
CA TYR A 88 0.38 8.27 11.52
C TYR A 88 -0.58 7.51 12.43
N ARG A 89 -0.23 7.40 13.71
CA ARG A 89 -1.04 6.71 14.73
C ARG A 89 -2.46 7.27 14.91
N GLN A 90 -2.64 8.59 14.77
CA GLN A 90 -3.91 9.28 15.07
C GLN A 90 -4.31 10.24 13.95
N LEU A 91 -3.61 10.19 12.82
CA LEU A 91 -3.74 11.14 11.72
C LEU A 91 -3.38 10.46 10.41
N VAL A 92 -4.13 10.76 9.36
CA VAL A 92 -3.79 10.39 7.98
C VAL A 92 -3.74 11.67 7.18
N THR A 93 -2.68 11.88 6.41
CA THR A 93 -2.65 12.91 5.39
C THR A 93 -2.71 12.26 4.02
N LEU A 94 -3.49 12.87 3.15
CA LEU A 94 -3.66 12.49 1.76
C LEU A 94 -3.31 13.67 0.87
N ALA A 95 -2.51 13.44 -0.15
CA ALA A 95 -2.19 14.45 -1.16
C ALA A 95 -2.41 13.89 -2.56
N LYS A 96 -2.57 14.80 -3.53
CA LYS A 96 -2.85 14.49 -4.93
C LYS A 96 -4.18 13.75 -5.16
N ALA A 97 -5.13 13.88 -4.24
CA ALA A 97 -6.49 13.41 -4.48
C ALA A 97 -7.17 14.29 -5.53
N LEU A 98 -8.00 13.70 -6.37
CA LEU A 98 -8.70 14.41 -7.45
C LEU A 98 -9.74 15.37 -6.88
N ASP A 99 -10.52 14.88 -5.93
CA ASP A 99 -11.56 15.60 -5.22
C ASP A 99 -11.80 14.93 -3.85
N GLU A 100 -12.80 15.40 -3.13
CA GLU A 100 -13.15 14.88 -1.81
C GLU A 100 -13.67 13.44 -1.86
N GLN A 101 -14.40 13.05 -2.92
CA GLN A 101 -14.91 11.69 -3.06
C GLN A 101 -13.77 10.69 -3.29
N ASP A 102 -12.81 11.05 -4.15
CA ASP A 102 -11.58 10.28 -4.34
C ASP A 102 -10.79 10.14 -3.02
N ALA A 103 -10.79 11.19 -2.20
CA ALA A 103 -10.18 11.12 -0.88
C ALA A 103 -10.90 10.13 0.04
N GLU A 104 -12.23 10.15 0.07
CA GLU A 104 -13.04 9.20 0.85
C GLU A 104 -12.81 7.76 0.41
N ASP A 105 -12.81 7.49 -0.90
CA ASP A 105 -12.61 6.14 -1.45
C ASP A 105 -11.25 5.56 -1.04
N VAL A 106 -10.20 6.39 -1.10
CA VAL A 106 -8.84 6.01 -0.66
C VAL A 106 -8.78 5.78 0.85
N LEU A 107 -9.47 6.61 1.65
CA LEU A 107 -9.51 6.44 3.10
C LEU A 107 -10.31 5.21 3.53
N GLU A 108 -11.38 4.86 2.81
CA GLU A 108 -12.14 3.64 3.05
C GLU A 108 -11.32 2.40 2.71
N TRP A 109 -10.59 2.41 1.59
CA TRP A 109 -9.61 1.38 1.28
C TRP A 109 -8.57 1.21 2.40
N LEU A 110 -8.02 2.34 2.89
CA LEU A 110 -7.03 2.31 3.97
C LEU A 110 -7.64 1.74 5.26
N ARG A 111 -8.87 2.12 5.61
CA ARG A 111 -9.60 1.60 6.77
C ARG A 111 -9.75 0.08 6.71
N GLN A 112 -10.14 -0.44 5.55
CA GLN A 112 -10.26 -1.89 5.32
C GLN A 112 -8.91 -2.59 5.50
N LYS A 113 -7.82 -2.01 4.97
CA LYS A 113 -6.47 -2.57 5.13
C LYS A 113 -5.97 -2.55 6.58
N ILE A 114 -6.24 -1.47 7.33
CA ILE A 114 -5.91 -1.38 8.76
C ILE A 114 -6.63 -2.48 9.54
N ASN A 115 -7.94 -2.64 9.31
CA ASN A 115 -8.74 -3.63 10.02
C ASN A 115 -8.35 -5.06 9.64
N LEU A 116 -8.04 -5.33 8.38
CA LEU A 116 -7.49 -6.61 7.94
C LEU A 116 -6.14 -6.90 8.65
N ALA A 117 -5.22 -5.94 8.64
CA ALA A 117 -3.92 -6.06 9.30
C ALA A 117 -4.06 -6.37 10.79
N TYR A 118 -5.01 -5.71 11.45
CA TYR A 118 -5.28 -5.91 12.86
C TYR A 118 -5.92 -7.27 13.14
N ALA A 119 -6.90 -7.69 12.33
CA ALA A 119 -7.57 -8.98 12.48
C ALA A 119 -6.62 -10.17 12.25
N GLU A 120 -5.65 -10.02 11.34
CA GLU A 120 -4.68 -11.07 10.99
C GLU A 120 -3.34 -10.96 11.74
N ARG A 121 -3.24 -10.08 12.75
CA ARG A 121 -1.99 -9.79 13.48
C ARG A 121 -1.29 -11.02 14.05
N ASP A 122 -2.03 -12.05 14.47
CA ASP A 122 -1.46 -13.28 15.02
C ASP A 122 -0.93 -14.24 13.94
N ARG A 123 -1.23 -13.97 12.66
CA ARG A 123 -0.81 -14.76 11.49
C ARG A 123 0.26 -14.09 10.64
N ILE A 124 0.39 -12.77 10.76
CA ILE A 124 1.31 -11.97 9.95
C ILE A 124 2.50 -11.56 10.81
N ALA A 125 3.72 -11.83 10.32
CA ALA A 125 4.92 -11.33 10.98
C ALA A 125 4.96 -9.78 10.91
N PRO A 126 5.07 -9.06 12.04
CA PRO A 126 5.11 -7.60 12.05
C PRO A 126 6.42 -7.05 11.49
N CYS A 127 6.35 -5.90 10.83
CA CYS A 127 7.54 -5.14 10.44
C CYS A 127 7.89 -4.14 11.56
N PHE A 128 8.83 -4.44 12.46
CA PHE A 128 9.29 -3.50 13.49
C PHE A 128 10.51 -2.66 13.08
N GLY A 129 11.04 -2.88 11.87
CA GLY A 129 12.20 -2.16 11.36
C GLY A 129 11.84 -0.89 10.59
N ARG A 130 12.84 -0.39 9.85
CA ARG A 130 12.64 0.66 8.85
C ARG A 130 12.67 0.05 7.46
N ARG A 131 11.61 0.27 6.69
CA ARG A 131 11.54 -0.07 5.27
C ARG A 131 11.37 1.20 4.45
N ARG A 132 12.11 1.32 3.35
CA ARG A 132 11.93 2.42 2.41
C ARG A 132 10.99 2.00 1.29
N SER A 133 10.13 2.91 0.86
CA SER A 133 9.39 2.76 -0.39
C SER A 133 10.37 2.85 -1.57
N PRO A 134 10.10 2.18 -2.70
CA PRO A 134 10.88 2.32 -3.93
C PRO A 134 10.94 3.77 -4.39
N ARG A 135 12.16 4.24 -4.72
CA ARG A 135 12.39 5.58 -5.24
C ARG A 135 12.46 5.55 -6.76
N LEU A 136 12.38 6.74 -7.35
CA LEU A 136 12.53 6.96 -8.79
C LEU A 136 13.69 6.16 -9.43
N LEU A 137 14.88 6.24 -8.82
CA LEU A 137 16.06 5.54 -9.35
C LEU A 137 16.00 4.03 -9.19
N ASP A 138 15.27 3.53 -8.19
CA ASP A 138 15.07 2.09 -8.02
C ASP A 138 14.18 1.55 -9.15
N ILE A 139 13.10 2.28 -9.47
CA ILE A 139 12.20 1.97 -10.59
C ILE A 139 12.95 2.07 -11.93
N TYR A 140 13.70 3.15 -12.15
CA TYR A 140 14.46 3.36 -13.38
C TYR A 140 15.45 2.22 -13.69
N GLN A 141 16.08 1.64 -12.66
CA GLN A 141 17.02 0.54 -12.82
C GLN A 141 16.37 -0.75 -13.34
N LEU A 142 15.08 -0.94 -13.11
CA LEU A 142 14.31 -2.10 -13.58
C LEU A 142 13.71 -1.88 -14.99
N LEU A 143 13.72 -0.65 -15.50
CA LEU A 143 13.28 -0.37 -16.86
C LEU A 143 14.30 -0.83 -17.91
N PRO A 144 13.88 -0.96 -19.18
CA PRO A 144 14.78 -1.31 -20.30
C PRO A 144 15.93 -0.32 -20.53
N ARG A 145 15.74 0.96 -20.15
CA ARG A 145 16.73 2.04 -20.27
C ARG A 145 17.28 2.29 -21.68
N ASP A 146 16.51 1.93 -22.70
CA ASP A 146 16.85 2.13 -24.12
C ASP A 146 16.32 3.46 -24.69
N ASN A 147 15.47 4.17 -23.93
CA ASN A 147 14.78 5.39 -24.34
C ASN A 147 14.07 5.26 -25.71
N CYS A 148 13.48 4.10 -26.01
CA CYS A 148 12.89 3.83 -27.33
C CYS A 148 11.64 4.66 -27.69
N ARG A 149 11.04 5.36 -26.70
CA ARG A 149 9.83 6.21 -26.85
C ARG A 149 8.56 5.50 -27.30
N ARG A 150 8.52 4.16 -27.31
CA ARG A 150 7.34 3.38 -27.69
C ARG A 150 6.13 3.57 -26.76
N CYS A 151 6.37 4.03 -25.54
CA CYS A 151 5.34 4.40 -24.56
C CYS A 151 4.93 5.89 -24.62
N GLY A 152 5.39 6.64 -25.63
CA GLY A 152 5.13 8.08 -25.76
C GLY A 152 5.97 8.99 -24.85
N GLN A 153 6.72 8.44 -23.89
CA GLN A 153 7.63 9.22 -23.04
C GLN A 153 8.96 9.50 -23.75
N GLN A 154 9.54 10.68 -23.52
CA GLN A 154 10.82 11.08 -24.14
C GLN A 154 12.01 10.23 -23.68
N THR A 155 11.96 9.76 -22.43
CA THR A 155 13.00 8.93 -21.81
C THR A 155 12.37 7.88 -20.88
N CYS A 156 13.09 6.80 -20.62
CA CYS A 156 12.73 5.83 -19.58
C CYS A 156 12.73 6.47 -18.19
N MET A 157 13.54 7.52 -17.96
CA MET A 157 13.51 8.28 -16.70
C MET A 157 12.16 9.01 -16.51
N ALA A 158 11.61 9.59 -17.57
CA ALA A 158 10.28 10.20 -17.52
C ALA A 158 9.18 9.16 -17.22
N LEU A 159 9.27 7.97 -17.84
CA LEU A 159 8.38 6.85 -17.51
C LEU A 159 8.54 6.42 -16.04
N ALA A 160 9.77 6.29 -15.54
CA ALA A 160 10.03 5.92 -14.15
C ALA A 160 9.41 6.93 -13.15
N ALA A 161 9.45 8.22 -13.46
CA ALA A 161 8.80 9.25 -12.64
C ALA A 161 7.28 9.08 -12.63
N ARG A 162 6.67 8.86 -13.78
CA ARG A 162 5.22 8.62 -13.86
C ARG A 162 4.81 7.36 -13.10
N LEU A 163 5.56 6.27 -13.24
CA LEU A 163 5.33 5.04 -12.46
C LEU A 163 5.44 5.29 -10.96
N ALA A 164 6.48 6.01 -10.51
CA ALA A 164 6.68 6.35 -9.10
C ALA A 164 5.53 7.19 -8.52
N PHE A 165 4.91 8.03 -9.33
CA PHE A 165 3.77 8.85 -8.96
C PHE A 165 2.41 8.19 -9.26
N GLY A 166 2.37 6.94 -9.72
CA GLY A 166 1.14 6.24 -10.08
C GLY A 166 0.36 6.86 -11.26
N GLU A 167 1.05 7.58 -12.14
CA GLU A 167 0.52 8.27 -13.32
C GLU A 167 0.70 7.46 -14.63
N ALA A 168 1.25 6.26 -14.51
CA ALA A 168 1.44 5.28 -15.57
C ALA A 168 1.35 3.87 -14.96
N GLY A 169 0.94 2.90 -15.77
CA GLY A 169 0.96 1.47 -15.49
C GLY A 169 2.17 0.77 -16.12
N LEU A 170 2.40 -0.49 -15.74
CA LEU A 170 3.49 -1.28 -16.33
C LEU A 170 3.19 -1.68 -17.78
N GLU A 171 1.91 -1.79 -18.11
CA GLU A 171 1.36 -2.04 -19.43
C GLU A 171 1.61 -0.90 -20.42
N ASP A 172 1.85 0.32 -19.94
CA ASP A 172 2.17 1.48 -20.80
C ASP A 172 3.51 1.35 -21.51
N CYS A 173 4.40 0.44 -21.05
CA CYS A 173 5.67 0.17 -21.70
C CYS A 173 5.64 -1.16 -22.46
N PRO A 174 5.52 -1.14 -23.79
CA PRO A 174 5.49 -2.38 -24.58
C PRO A 174 6.71 -3.27 -24.39
N ARG A 175 7.88 -2.67 -24.12
CA ARG A 175 9.13 -3.39 -23.85
C ARG A 175 9.04 -4.23 -22.57
N LEU A 176 8.35 -3.76 -21.51
CA LEU A 176 8.24 -4.50 -20.25
C LEU A 176 7.42 -5.79 -20.38
N SER A 177 6.59 -5.89 -21.42
CA SER A 177 5.82 -7.11 -21.73
C SER A 177 6.65 -8.18 -22.44
N GLU A 178 7.87 -7.86 -22.88
CA GLU A 178 8.76 -8.84 -23.52
C GLU A 178 9.28 -9.86 -22.46
N PRO A 179 9.42 -11.15 -22.81
CA PRO A 179 9.87 -12.18 -21.87
C PRO A 179 11.21 -11.86 -21.18
N THR A 180 12.11 -11.16 -21.87
CA THR A 180 13.41 -10.71 -21.35
C THR A 180 13.30 -9.81 -20.12
N PHE A 181 12.17 -9.12 -19.94
CA PHE A 181 11.91 -8.20 -18.81
C PHE A 181 10.89 -8.75 -17.81
N ALA A 182 10.49 -10.02 -17.90
CA ALA A 182 9.45 -10.61 -17.06
C ALA A 182 9.76 -10.47 -15.56
N GLU A 183 11.00 -10.75 -15.14
CA GLU A 183 11.43 -10.62 -13.74
C GLU A 183 11.41 -9.15 -13.28
N ASN A 184 11.93 -8.23 -14.09
CA ASN A 184 11.90 -6.80 -13.80
C ASN A 184 10.45 -6.29 -13.67
N ARG A 185 9.55 -6.74 -14.55
CA ARG A 185 8.13 -6.37 -14.50
C ARG A 185 7.46 -6.90 -13.23
N ALA A 186 7.73 -8.14 -12.84
CA ALA A 186 7.20 -8.71 -11.61
C ALA A 186 7.70 -7.94 -10.37
N ARG A 187 9.00 -7.59 -10.35
CA ARG A 187 9.59 -6.80 -9.26
C ARG A 187 9.01 -5.39 -9.18
N LEU A 188 8.78 -4.76 -10.32
CA LEU A 188 8.10 -3.46 -10.40
C LEU A 188 6.67 -3.53 -9.89
N ALA A 189 5.92 -4.59 -10.22
CA ALA A 189 4.54 -4.76 -9.75
C ALA A 189 4.48 -4.85 -8.22
N GLU A 190 5.33 -5.69 -7.62
CA GLU A 190 5.47 -5.79 -6.16
C GLU A 190 5.78 -4.43 -5.51
N TRP A 191 6.72 -3.69 -6.10
CA TRP A 191 7.20 -2.40 -5.61
C TRP A 191 6.21 -1.25 -5.76
N LEU A 192 5.37 -1.29 -6.78
CA LEU A 192 4.34 -0.29 -7.02
C LEU A 192 2.99 -0.68 -6.42
N GLY A 193 2.86 -1.90 -5.90
CA GLY A 193 1.61 -2.44 -5.35
C GLY A 193 0.53 -2.63 -6.41
N LEU A 194 0.94 -3.09 -7.61
CA LEU A 194 0.09 -3.36 -8.78
C LEU A 194 -0.20 -4.85 -8.94
#